data_AF-A0A7W6MML7-F1
#
_entry.id   AF-A0A7W6MML7-F1
#
_cell.length_a   1.000
_cell.length_b   1.000
_cell.length_c   1.000
_cell.angle_alpha   90.00
_cell.angle_beta   90.00
_cell.angle_gamma   90.00
#
_symmetry.space_group_name_H-M   'P 1'
#
loop_
_entity.id
_entity.type
_entity.pdbx_description
1 polymer ?
#
loop_
_entity_poly.entity_id
_entity_poly.type
_entity_poly.pdbx_seq_one_letter_code
_entity_poly.pdbx_strand_id
1 'polypeptide(L)'
;MKNRIIAGMLLSLALYWGTGLLAAGPWFGAMLAAVLFVSSTVLMIQLTPDFIAVAKEGKIGDDRLSLMGLYLIAFGGCYSGVFTMTWASFGNPSEWLNTPFSGFGRATITAGFWLLIVSPNSTPDRVRLPKWWVLVLAIIAMVAMAFALGIRVGDKPVREGNFLVRKGPVLLMTPKPMALAAVATHPP
;
A
#
# COMPACT_ATOMS: atom_id res chain seq x y z
N MET A 1 -9.88 -24.59 -13.69
CA MET A 1 -9.15 -23.34 -14.07
C MET A 1 -9.00 -22.32 -12.93
N LYS A 2 -9.86 -22.29 -11.90
CA LYS A 2 -9.89 -21.28 -10.81
C LYS A 2 -8.63 -21.17 -9.92
N ASN A 3 -7.93 -22.28 -9.62
CA ASN A 3 -6.66 -22.24 -8.87
C ASN A 3 -5.53 -21.47 -9.59
N ARG A 4 -5.57 -21.35 -10.93
CA ARG A 4 -4.51 -20.67 -11.68
C ARG A 4 -4.51 -19.16 -11.46
N ILE A 5 -5.68 -18.55 -11.22
CA ILE A 5 -5.79 -17.10 -11.00
C ILE A 5 -5.24 -16.75 -9.63
N ILE A 6 -5.66 -17.47 -8.58
CA ILE A 6 -5.15 -17.26 -7.23
C ILE A 6 -3.66 -17.57 -7.15
N ALA A 7 -3.20 -18.68 -7.76
CA ALA A 7 -1.78 -19.00 -7.83
C ALA A 7 -0.99 -17.93 -8.58
N GLY A 8 -1.54 -17.41 -9.69
CA GLY A 8 -0.96 -16.30 -10.43
C GLY A 8 -0.87 -15.01 -9.60
N MET A 9 -1.91 -14.68 -8.85
CA MET A 9 -1.92 -13.53 -7.94
C MET A 9 -0.91 -13.68 -6.79
N LEU A 10 -0.83 -14.86 -6.16
CA LEU A 10 0.14 -15.14 -5.11
C LEU A 10 1.58 -15.13 -5.64
N LEU A 11 1.80 -15.68 -6.83
CA LEU A 11 3.10 -15.62 -7.50
C LEU A 11 3.49 -14.17 -7.82
N SER A 12 2.57 -13.38 -8.37
CA SER A 12 2.79 -11.95 -8.64
C SER A 12 3.07 -11.18 -7.35
N LEU A 13 2.40 -11.49 -6.25
CA LEU A 13 2.66 -10.88 -4.95
C LEU A 13 4.05 -11.27 -4.42
N ALA A 14 4.43 -12.54 -4.54
CA ALA A 14 5.77 -13.00 -4.16
C ALA A 14 6.86 -12.35 -5.01
N LEU A 15 6.64 -12.21 -6.32
CA LEU A 15 7.53 -11.49 -7.24
C LEU A 15 7.61 -10.00 -6.89
N TYR A 16 6.50 -9.36 -6.54
CA TYR A 16 6.48 -7.96 -6.11
C TYR A 16 7.34 -7.75 -4.86
N TRP A 17 7.17 -8.59 -3.83
CA TRP A 17 8.00 -8.51 -2.63
C TRP A 17 9.47 -8.86 -2.91
N GLY A 18 9.74 -9.88 -3.74
CA GLY A 18 11.09 -10.28 -4.13
C GLY A 18 11.82 -9.18 -4.91
N THR A 19 11.13 -8.52 -5.84
CA THR A 19 11.67 -7.39 -6.59
C THR A 19 11.91 -6.17 -5.69
N GLY A 20 11.04 -5.93 -4.70
CA GLY A 20 11.25 -4.88 -3.69
C GLY A 20 12.55 -5.04 -2.88
N LEU A 21 13.03 -6.27 -2.68
CA LEU A 21 14.32 -6.53 -2.02
C LEU A 21 15.53 -6.20 -2.90
N LEU A 22 15.38 -6.33 -4.22
CA LEU A 22 16.45 -6.11 -5.20
C LEU A 22 16.45 -4.67 -5.75
N ALA A 23 15.33 -3.97 -5.60
CA ALA A 23 15.08 -2.63 -6.11
C ALA A 23 15.58 -1.53 -5.16
N ALA A 24 16.89 -1.39 -5.01
CA ALA A 24 17.45 -0.22 -4.34
C ALA A 24 17.43 0.99 -5.30
N GLY A 25 16.29 1.67 -5.44
CA GLY A 25 16.23 2.94 -6.17
C GLY A 25 14.81 3.47 -6.42
N PRO A 26 14.58 4.79 -6.29
CA PRO A 26 13.26 5.39 -6.46
C PRO A 26 12.71 5.21 -7.88
N TRP A 27 13.58 5.19 -8.90
CA TRP A 27 13.20 5.03 -10.30
C TRP A 27 12.68 3.64 -10.64
N PHE A 28 13.24 2.60 -10.05
CA PHE A 28 12.74 1.24 -10.28
C PHE A 28 11.34 1.05 -9.67
N GLY A 29 11.11 1.62 -8.48
CA GLY A 29 9.79 1.67 -7.86
C GLY A 29 8.77 2.41 -8.74
N ALA A 30 9.15 3.54 -9.34
CA ALA A 30 8.32 4.28 -10.28
C ALA A 30 8.02 3.49 -11.56
N MET A 31 8.99 2.76 -12.13
CA MET A 31 8.78 1.90 -13.29
C MET A 31 7.79 0.76 -12.98
N LEU A 32 7.96 0.07 -11.85
CA LEU A 32 7.02 -0.97 -11.42
C LEU A 32 5.61 -0.40 -11.17
N ALA A 33 5.53 0.80 -10.60
CA ALA A 33 4.27 1.50 -10.41
C ALA A 33 3.58 1.86 -11.74
N ALA A 34 4.35 2.25 -12.76
CA ALA A 34 3.83 2.50 -14.09
C ALA A 34 3.28 1.21 -14.74
N VAL A 35 4.01 0.10 -14.63
CA VAL A 35 3.54 -1.22 -15.11
C VAL A 35 2.27 -1.64 -14.37
N LEU A 36 2.23 -1.50 -13.05
CA LEU A 36 1.03 -1.77 -12.25
C LEU A 36 -0.14 -0.89 -12.68
N PHE A 37 0.08 0.40 -12.89
CA PHE A 37 -0.93 1.34 -13.34
C PHE A 37 -1.50 0.95 -14.70
N VAL A 38 -0.65 0.71 -15.70
CA VAL A 38 -1.09 0.35 -17.06
C VAL A 38 -1.86 -0.96 -17.06
N SER A 39 -1.30 -2.01 -16.44
CA SER A 39 -1.96 -3.32 -16.38
C SER A 39 -3.30 -3.26 -15.64
N SER A 40 -3.36 -2.52 -14.53
CA SER A 40 -4.59 -2.33 -13.77
C SER A 40 -5.62 -1.51 -14.54
N THR A 41 -5.18 -0.51 -15.30
CA THR A 41 -6.07 0.33 -16.12
C THR A 41 -6.70 -0.49 -17.25
N VAL A 42 -5.90 -1.30 -17.95
CA VAL A 42 -6.41 -2.21 -18.99
C VAL A 42 -7.44 -3.17 -18.41
N LEU A 43 -7.14 -3.78 -17.26
CA LEU A 43 -8.07 -4.69 -16.58
C LEU A 43 -9.35 -3.95 -16.14
N MET A 44 -9.22 -2.74 -15.58
CA MET A 44 -10.37 -1.94 -15.17
C MET A 44 -11.27 -1.59 -16.36
N ILE A 45 -10.70 -1.17 -17.50
CA ILE A 45 -11.47 -0.88 -18.73
C ILE A 45 -12.23 -2.12 -19.19
N GLN A 46 -11.58 -3.29 -19.19
CA GLN A 46 -12.21 -4.56 -19.59
C GLN A 46 -13.36 -4.96 -18.65
N LEU A 47 -13.22 -4.75 -17.34
CA LEU A 47 -14.22 -5.14 -16.34
C LEU A 47 -15.33 -4.09 -16.11
N THR A 48 -15.13 -2.85 -16.58
CA THR A 48 -16.06 -1.73 -16.35
C THR A 48 -17.48 -1.99 -16.86
N PRO A 49 -17.70 -2.50 -18.10
CA PRO A 49 -19.05 -2.73 -18.61
C PRO A 49 -19.84 -3.71 -17.73
N ASP A 50 -19.21 -4.82 -17.35
CA ASP A 50 -19.82 -5.85 -16.52
C ASP A 50 -20.07 -5.32 -15.09
N PHE A 51 -19.13 -4.54 -14.54
CA PHE A 51 -19.30 -3.90 -13.23
C PHE A 51 -20.49 -2.94 -13.22
N ILE A 52 -20.65 -2.12 -14.27
CA ILE A 52 -21.79 -1.21 -14.44
C ILE A 52 -23.10 -2.00 -14.58
N ALA A 53 -23.10 -3.10 -15.33
CA ALA A 53 -24.26 -3.97 -15.47
C ALA A 53 -24.70 -4.54 -14.11
N VAL A 54 -23.76 -5.06 -13.32
CA VAL A 54 -24.01 -5.56 -11.96
C VAL A 54 -24.56 -4.45 -11.06
N ALA A 55 -23.96 -3.25 -11.11
CA ALA A 55 -24.40 -2.11 -10.30
C ALA A 55 -25.83 -1.66 -10.66
N LYS A 56 -26.21 -1.70 -11.95
CA LYS A 56 -27.55 -1.34 -12.42
C LYS A 56 -28.60 -2.37 -12.06
N GLU A 57 -28.28 -3.65 -12.14
CA GLU A 57 -29.23 -4.72 -11.87
C GLU A 57 -29.54 -4.91 -10.38
N GLY A 58 -28.67 -4.44 -9.48
CA GLY A 58 -28.88 -4.47 -8.02
C GLY A 58 -28.95 -5.88 -7.40
N LYS A 59 -28.80 -6.93 -8.21
CA LYS A 59 -28.79 -8.32 -7.74
C LYS A 59 -27.35 -8.75 -7.49
N ILE A 60 -27.05 -9.10 -6.23
CA ILE A 60 -25.77 -9.69 -5.83
C ILE A 60 -25.91 -11.21 -6.01
N GLY A 61 -25.28 -11.74 -7.06
CA GLY A 61 -25.16 -13.18 -7.30
C GLY A 61 -23.72 -13.64 -7.10
N ASP A 62 -23.52 -14.95 -6.97
CA ASP A 62 -22.23 -15.56 -6.59
C ASP A 62 -21.08 -15.21 -7.55
N ASP A 63 -21.36 -15.15 -8.86
CA ASP A 63 -20.42 -14.75 -9.92
C ASP A 63 -20.04 -13.27 -9.82
N ARG A 64 -20.97 -12.44 -9.33
CA ARG A 64 -20.85 -10.98 -9.32
C ARG A 64 -19.93 -10.47 -8.21
N LEU A 65 -19.85 -11.19 -7.09
CA LEU A 65 -18.86 -10.90 -6.04
C LEU A 65 -17.42 -11.04 -6.55
N SER A 66 -17.14 -12.06 -7.37
CA SER A 66 -15.80 -12.21 -7.94
C SER A 66 -15.46 -11.09 -8.92
N LEU A 67 -16.43 -10.65 -9.73
CA LEU A 67 -16.27 -9.53 -10.64
C LEU A 67 -16.00 -8.22 -9.87
N MET A 68 -16.78 -7.94 -8.83
CA MET A 68 -16.56 -6.78 -7.95
C MET A 68 -15.19 -6.84 -7.26
N GLY A 69 -14.76 -8.04 -6.84
CA GLY A 69 -13.43 -8.26 -6.27
C GLY A 69 -12.30 -7.94 -7.26
N LEU A 70 -12.39 -8.45 -8.49
CA LEU A 70 -11.43 -8.14 -9.55
C LEU A 70 -11.40 -6.65 -9.90
N TYR A 71 -12.59 -6.02 -9.97
CA TYR A 71 -12.70 -4.59 -10.25
C TYR A 71 -12.05 -3.74 -9.14
N LEU A 72 -12.27 -4.07 -7.86
CA LEU A 72 -11.63 -3.39 -6.73
C LEU A 72 -10.09 -3.58 -6.73
N ILE A 73 -9.60 -4.77 -7.08
CA ILE A 73 -8.16 -5.02 -7.22
C ILE A 73 -7.58 -4.13 -8.33
N ALA A 74 -8.23 -4.08 -9.49
CA ALA A 74 -7.80 -3.23 -10.60
C ALA A 74 -7.84 -1.74 -10.20
N PHE A 75 -8.92 -1.27 -9.59
CA PHE A 75 -9.04 0.11 -9.14
C PHE A 75 -7.97 0.50 -8.11
N GLY A 76 -7.73 -0.34 -7.10
CA GLY A 76 -6.69 -0.10 -6.11
C GLY A 76 -5.27 -0.18 -6.69
N GLY A 77 -5.06 -1.02 -7.72
CA GLY A 77 -3.83 -1.07 -8.50
C GLY A 77 -3.58 0.23 -9.29
N CYS A 78 -4.60 0.76 -9.96
CA CYS A 78 -4.54 2.07 -10.62
C CYS A 78 -4.16 3.17 -9.63
N TYR A 79 -4.88 3.26 -8.51
CA TYR A 79 -4.60 4.25 -7.48
C TYR A 79 -3.17 4.13 -6.94
N SER A 80 -2.73 2.92 -6.58
CA SER A 80 -1.40 2.68 -6.03
C SER A 80 -0.30 3.04 -7.02
N GLY A 81 -0.50 2.74 -8.30
CA GLY A 81 0.41 3.11 -9.38
C GLY A 81 0.54 4.63 -9.53
N VAL A 82 -0.59 5.34 -9.63
CA VAL A 82 -0.60 6.82 -9.71
C VAL A 82 0.04 7.44 -8.48
N PHE A 83 -0.34 7.00 -7.28
CA PHE A 83 0.22 7.51 -6.04
C PHE A 83 1.74 7.34 -6.00
N THR A 84 2.25 6.16 -6.34
CA THR A 84 3.69 5.88 -6.30
C THR A 84 4.47 6.68 -7.34
N MET A 85 3.94 6.82 -8.56
CA MET A 85 4.55 7.68 -9.59
C MET A 85 4.60 9.15 -9.15
N THR A 86 3.52 9.66 -8.57
CA THR A 86 3.48 11.02 -8.04
C THR A 86 4.47 11.18 -6.88
N TRP A 87 4.46 10.26 -5.92
CA TRP A 87 5.38 10.26 -4.78
C TRP A 87 6.85 10.28 -5.21
N ALA A 88 7.21 9.47 -6.21
CA ALA A 88 8.54 9.47 -6.80
C ALA A 88 8.89 10.80 -7.50
N SER A 89 7.93 11.41 -8.21
CA SER A 89 8.11 12.69 -8.90
C SER A 89 8.34 13.86 -7.94
N PHE A 90 7.84 13.78 -6.70
CA PHE A 90 8.03 14.78 -5.65
C PHE A 90 9.25 14.51 -4.76
N GLY A 91 10.14 13.59 -5.16
CA GLY A 91 11.37 13.30 -4.40
C GLY A 91 11.17 12.38 -3.20
N ASN A 92 10.06 11.62 -3.17
CA ASN A 92 9.73 10.64 -2.13
C ASN A 92 9.58 11.24 -0.71
N PRO A 93 8.71 12.25 -0.53
CA PRO A 93 8.45 12.84 0.79
C PRO A 93 8.02 11.77 1.80
N SER A 94 8.71 11.73 2.94
CA SER A 94 8.48 10.72 3.98
C SER A 94 7.13 10.90 4.69
N GLU A 95 6.64 12.13 4.73
CA GLU A 95 5.39 12.55 5.34
C GLU A 95 4.14 12.10 4.57
N TRP A 96 4.31 11.65 3.32
CA TRP A 96 3.21 11.04 2.55
C TRP A 96 2.97 9.60 2.98
N LEU A 97 4.00 8.92 3.49
CA LEU A 97 3.90 7.56 3.98
C LEU A 97 3.13 7.54 5.32
N ASN A 98 2.43 6.44 5.59
CA ASN A 98 1.57 6.26 6.78
C ASN A 98 0.36 7.20 6.84
N THR A 99 0.05 7.90 5.75
CA THR A 99 -1.22 8.61 5.61
C THR A 99 -2.31 7.67 5.10
N PRO A 100 -3.60 7.95 5.37
CA PRO A 100 -4.70 7.21 4.77
C PRO A 100 -4.64 7.14 3.23
N PHE A 101 -4.14 8.21 2.60
CA PHE A 101 -3.93 8.28 1.15
C PHE A 101 -2.93 7.22 0.68
N SER A 102 -1.77 7.11 1.33
CA SER A 102 -0.78 6.07 0.98
C SER A 102 -1.27 4.63 1.18
N GLY A 103 -2.25 4.44 2.08
CA GLY A 103 -2.85 3.14 2.38
C GLY A 103 -4.07 2.79 1.53
N PHE A 104 -4.70 3.77 0.87
CA PHE A 104 -6.01 3.59 0.22
C PHE A 104 -6.00 2.48 -0.82
N GLY A 105 -5.07 2.51 -1.78
CA GLY A 105 -4.99 1.49 -2.83
C GLY A 105 -4.79 0.07 -2.28
N ARG A 106 -4.01 -0.09 -1.20
CA ARG A 106 -3.81 -1.38 -0.51
C ARG A 106 -5.10 -1.85 0.17
N ALA A 107 -5.82 -0.95 0.82
CA ALA A 107 -7.10 -1.25 1.43
C ALA A 107 -8.13 -1.70 0.38
N THR A 108 -8.20 -1.01 -0.76
CA THR A 108 -9.08 -1.39 -1.88
C THR A 108 -8.71 -2.76 -2.46
N ILE A 109 -7.42 -3.02 -2.73
CA ILE A 109 -6.95 -4.33 -3.21
C ILE A 109 -7.30 -5.42 -2.21
N THR A 110 -7.11 -5.17 -0.92
CA THR A 110 -7.42 -6.12 0.16
C THR A 110 -8.91 -6.43 0.21
N ALA A 111 -9.76 -5.41 0.11
CA ALA A 111 -11.21 -5.59 0.04
C ALA A 111 -11.60 -6.43 -1.20
N GLY A 112 -10.97 -6.18 -2.35
CA GLY A 112 -11.19 -6.97 -3.56
C GLY A 112 -10.76 -8.43 -3.43
N PHE A 113 -9.61 -8.70 -2.79
CA PHE A 113 -9.20 -10.06 -2.44
C PHE A 113 -10.18 -10.75 -1.50
N TRP A 114 -10.71 -10.02 -0.52
CA TRP A 114 -11.74 -10.56 0.36
C TRP A 114 -12.98 -10.94 -0.46
N LEU A 115 -13.48 -10.05 -1.33
CA LEU A 115 -14.61 -10.40 -2.21
C LEU A 115 -14.34 -11.64 -3.09
N LEU A 116 -13.11 -11.82 -3.56
CA LEU A 116 -12.72 -13.03 -4.28
C LEU A 116 -12.76 -14.29 -3.42
N ILE A 117 -12.35 -14.21 -2.16
CA ILE A 117 -12.34 -15.32 -1.21
C ILE A 117 -13.76 -15.69 -0.74
N VAL A 118 -14.63 -14.71 -0.47
CA VAL A 118 -16.05 -15.01 -0.13
C VAL A 118 -16.86 -15.48 -1.33
N SER A 119 -16.44 -15.16 -2.58
CA SER A 119 -17.22 -15.53 -3.75
C SER A 119 -17.42 -17.06 -3.79
N PRO A 120 -18.67 -17.55 -3.77
CA PRO A 120 -18.97 -18.99 -3.74
C PRO A 120 -18.38 -19.71 -4.96
N ASN A 121 -18.34 -19.02 -6.09
CA ASN A 121 -17.70 -19.52 -7.30
C ASN A 121 -16.19 -19.76 -7.14
N SER A 122 -15.49 -19.03 -6.29
CA SER A 122 -14.04 -19.24 -6.09
C SER A 122 -13.73 -20.47 -5.24
N THR A 123 -14.75 -21.14 -4.67
CA THR A 123 -14.59 -22.30 -3.78
C THR A 123 -15.03 -23.57 -4.53
N PRO A 124 -14.13 -24.36 -5.12
CA PRO A 124 -14.49 -25.67 -5.65
C PRO A 124 -15.05 -26.55 -4.53
N ASP A 125 -16.11 -27.32 -4.78
CA ASP A 125 -16.67 -28.33 -3.84
C ASP A 125 -15.62 -29.32 -3.28
N ARG A 126 -14.46 -29.42 -3.94
CA ARG A 126 -13.34 -30.31 -3.57
C ARG A 126 -12.13 -29.61 -2.96
N VAL A 127 -12.10 -28.28 -2.93
CA VAL A 127 -11.07 -27.54 -2.19
C VAL A 127 -11.72 -27.07 -0.91
N ARG A 128 -11.55 -27.88 0.15
CA ARG A 128 -11.76 -27.40 1.51
C ARG A 128 -10.92 -26.13 1.64
N LEU A 129 -11.58 -24.97 1.74
CA LEU A 129 -10.92 -23.73 2.13
C LEU A 129 -9.99 -24.08 3.29
N PRO A 130 -8.70 -23.71 3.24
CA PRO A 130 -7.86 -23.83 4.42
C PRO A 130 -8.64 -23.13 5.52
N LYS A 131 -8.86 -23.85 6.63
CA LYS A 131 -9.76 -23.40 7.71
C LYS A 131 -9.46 -21.93 7.98
N TRP A 132 -10.48 -21.09 8.14
CA TRP A 132 -10.35 -19.62 8.19
C TRP A 132 -9.14 -19.13 9.04
N TRP A 133 -8.80 -19.84 10.12
CA TRP A 133 -7.63 -19.60 10.95
C TRP A 133 -6.28 -19.73 10.24
N VAL A 134 -6.11 -20.61 9.25
CA VAL A 134 -4.89 -20.73 8.42
C VAL A 134 -4.68 -19.46 7.62
N LEU A 135 -5.77 -18.91 7.09
CA LEU A 135 -5.77 -17.68 6.30
C LEU A 135 -5.45 -16.47 7.20
N VAL A 136 -6.04 -16.44 8.40
CA VAL A 136 -5.67 -15.49 9.46
C VAL A 136 -4.20 -15.63 9.87
N LEU A 137 -3.68 -16.85 10.05
CA LEU A 137 -2.27 -17.10 10.36
C LEU A 137 -1.33 -16.66 9.24
N ALA A 138 -1.70 -16.88 7.97
CA ALA A 138 -0.93 -16.41 6.83
C ALA A 138 -0.88 -14.87 6.77
N ILE A 139 -2.01 -14.21 7.05
CA ILE A 139 -2.07 -12.74 7.15
C ILE A 139 -1.22 -12.26 8.33
N ILE A 140 -1.35 -12.87 9.51
CA ILE A 140 -0.53 -12.54 10.69
C ILE A 140 0.96 -12.73 10.39
N ALA A 141 1.34 -13.82 9.73
CA ALA A 141 2.73 -14.09 9.34
C ALA A 141 3.25 -13.04 8.34
N MET A 142 2.45 -12.66 7.34
CA MET A 142 2.81 -11.58 6.41
C MET A 142 2.93 -10.23 7.11
N VAL A 143 2.01 -9.89 8.01
CA VAL A 143 2.05 -8.63 8.79
C VAL A 143 3.28 -8.63 9.71
N ALA A 144 3.54 -9.72 10.43
CA ALA A 144 4.70 -9.88 11.28
C ALA A 144 6.01 -9.77 10.48
N MET A 145 6.06 -10.37 9.29
CA MET A 145 7.21 -10.27 8.39
C MET A 145 7.40 -8.84 7.86
N ALA A 146 6.33 -8.16 7.44
CA ALA A 146 6.38 -6.77 7.01
C ALA A 146 6.82 -5.84 8.16
N PHE A 147 6.36 -6.10 9.38
CA PHE A 147 6.75 -5.36 10.58
C PHE A 147 8.22 -5.61 10.95
N ALA A 148 8.68 -6.86 10.92
CA ALA A 148 10.07 -7.24 11.18
C ALA A 148 11.05 -6.64 10.15
N LEU A 149 10.64 -6.58 8.88
CA LEU A 149 11.41 -5.93 7.82
C LEU A 149 11.39 -4.40 7.98
N GLY A 150 10.26 -3.80 8.34
CA GLY A 150 10.13 -2.36 8.59
C GLY A 150 11.01 -1.86 9.74
N ILE A 151 11.10 -2.60 10.85
CA ILE A 151 11.96 -2.27 11.99
C ILE A 151 13.44 -2.23 11.56
N ARG A 152 13.89 -3.13 10.67
CA ARG A 152 15.29 -3.16 10.21
C ARG A 152 15.67 -2.01 9.27
N VAL A 153 14.70 -1.36 8.64
CA VAL A 153 14.95 -0.23 7.73
C VAL A 153 14.95 1.11 8.48
N GLY A 154 14.20 1.21 9.58
CA GLY A 154 14.07 2.43 10.40
C GLY A 154 15.34 2.86 11.15
N ASP A 155 16.30 1.96 11.35
CA ASP A 155 17.51 2.24 12.13
C ASP A 155 18.67 2.82 11.32
N LYS A 156 18.49 3.06 10.02
CA LYS A 156 19.54 3.71 9.22
C LYS A 156 19.57 5.20 9.57
N PRO A 157 20.69 5.73 10.11
CA PRO A 157 20.81 7.16 10.39
C PRO A 157 20.66 7.93 9.08
N VAL A 158 19.61 8.76 8.99
CA VAL A 158 19.45 9.71 7.89
C VAL A 158 20.53 10.76 8.07
N ARG A 159 21.49 10.80 7.14
CA ARG A 159 22.60 11.75 7.16
C ARG A 159 22.10 13.10 6.60
N GLU A 160 21.42 13.89 7.44
CA GLU A 160 21.08 15.28 7.11
C GLU A 160 22.32 16.16 7.30
N GLY A 161 23.05 16.38 6.21
CA GLY A 161 24.30 17.16 6.24
C GLY A 161 25.41 16.48 7.06
N ASN A 162 26.55 17.15 7.23
CA ASN A 162 27.71 16.63 7.97
C ASN A 162 27.45 16.39 9.47
N PHE A 163 26.21 16.44 9.93
CA PHE A 163 25.83 16.22 11.32
C PHE A 163 25.05 14.91 11.47
N LEU A 164 25.60 14.01 12.29
CA LEU A 164 24.90 12.81 12.75
C LEU A 164 23.87 13.22 13.81
N VAL A 165 22.67 13.59 13.39
CA VAL A 165 21.56 13.81 14.32
C VAL A 165 21.03 12.45 14.74
N ARG A 166 21.45 11.99 15.93
CA ARG A 166 20.86 10.81 16.57
C ARG A 166 19.43 11.20 16.98
N LYS A 167 18.40 10.57 16.39
CA LYS A 167 17.00 10.70 16.85
C LYS A 167 16.88 10.10 18.25
N GLY A 168 17.27 10.88 19.26
CA GLY A 168 16.87 10.64 20.65
C GLY A 168 15.41 11.09 20.85
N PRO A 169 14.76 10.67 21.94
CA PRO A 169 13.46 11.22 22.32
C PRO A 169 13.61 12.73 22.42
N VAL A 170 12.73 13.46 21.73
CA VAL A 170 12.63 14.91 21.81
C VAL A 170 12.23 15.25 23.24
N LEU A 171 13.23 15.42 24.10
CA LEU A 171 13.09 16.22 25.31
C LEU A 171 12.68 17.60 24.80
N LEU A 172 11.39 17.91 24.96
CA LEU A 172 10.84 19.25 24.79
C LEU A 172 11.75 20.23 25.53
N MET A 173 12.70 20.83 24.82
CA MET A 173 13.41 21.98 25.32
C MET A 173 12.38 23.11 25.32
N THR A 174 11.79 23.33 26.50
CA THR A 174 11.04 24.55 26.79
C THR A 174 11.90 25.74 26.36
N PRO A 175 11.38 26.67 25.54
CA PRO A 175 12.15 27.81 25.07
C PRO A 175 12.64 28.60 26.27
N LYS A 176 13.96 28.74 26.38
CA LYS A 176 14.62 29.60 27.35
C LYS A 176 14.11 31.03 27.11
N PRO A 177 13.51 31.71 28.11
CA PRO A 177 13.01 33.06 27.91
C PRO A 177 14.19 33.98 27.55
N MET A 178 14.13 34.57 26.34
CA MET A 178 15.06 35.63 25.97
C MET A 178 14.74 36.84 26.82
N ALA A 179 15.64 37.17 27.74
CA ALA A 179 15.61 38.41 28.48
C ALA A 179 15.72 39.57 27.48
N LEU A 180 14.65 40.35 27.35
CA LEU A 180 14.67 41.66 26.70
C LEU A 180 15.64 42.56 27.47
N ALA A 181 16.80 42.83 26.88
CA ALA A 181 17.68 43.91 27.32
C ALA A 181 17.08 45.24 26.84
N ALA A 182 16.40 45.94 27.75
CA ALA A 182 15.96 47.31 27.54
C ALA A 182 17.18 48.23 27.40
N VAL A 183 17.38 48.79 26.20
CA VAL A 183 18.37 49.84 25.94
C VAL A 183 17.77 51.16 26.43
N ALA A 184 18.25 51.64 27.57
CA ALA A 184 17.94 52.97 28.09
C ALA A 184 18.79 54.01 27.35
N THR A 185 18.15 54.80 26.49
CA THR A 185 18.75 56.01 25.91
C THR A 185 18.50 57.20 26.84
N HIS A 186 19.55 57.68 27.52
CA HIS A 186 19.54 58.99 28.16
C HIS A 186 20.05 60.08 27.19
N PRO A 187 19.45 61.29 27.20
CA PRO A 187 19.92 62.43 26.42
C PRO A 187 20.85 63.35 27.25
N PRO A 188 21.69 64.16 26.59
CA PRO A 188 21.96 65.53 26.99
C PRO A 188 21.16 66.55 26.16
#